data_AF-A0A7S1G639-F1
#
_entry.id   AF-A0A7S1G639-F1
#
_cell.length_a   1.000
_cell.length_b   1.000
_cell.length_c   1.000
_cell.angle_alpha   90.00
_cell.angle_beta   90.00
_cell.angle_gamma   90.00
#
_symmetry.space_group_name_H-M   'P 1'
#
loop_
_entity.id
_entity.type
_entity.pdbx_description
1 polymer ?
#
loop_
_entity_poly.entity_id
_entity_poly.type
_entity_poly.pdbx_seq_one_letter_code
_entity_poly.pdbx_strand_id
1 'polypeptide(L)'
;HARGEAGSLEFITRRLNCDRDCAALVDAGGVEALLDVIRGGRNVFDARAAVWNALVKVMYALPATAVDVVAGGGVGALIDDVRDADSDTRLLESALDAVCVLMRRHPGRAAEVEVVAAGGVGALL
;
A
#
# COMPACT_ATOMS: atom_id res chain seq x y z
N HIS A 1 -21.89 -9.72 5.32
CA HIS A 1 -20.72 -9.92 6.19
C HIS A 1 -19.53 -9.04 5.77
N ALA A 2 -19.26 -8.84 4.47
CA ALA A 2 -18.14 -8.04 3.95
C ALA A 2 -18.06 -6.54 4.38
N ARG A 3 -19.18 -5.91 4.75
CA ARG A 3 -19.18 -4.51 5.23
C ARG A 3 -18.52 -4.32 6.60
N GLY A 4 -18.42 -5.39 7.40
CA GLY A 4 -17.77 -5.37 8.71
C GLY A 4 -16.24 -5.40 8.62
N GLU A 5 -15.71 -6.20 7.71
CA GLU A 5 -14.25 -6.41 7.55
C GLU A 5 -13.56 -5.16 6.99
N ALA A 6 -14.15 -4.52 5.97
CA ALA A 6 -13.65 -3.25 5.42
C ALA A 6 -13.64 -2.13 6.48
N GLY A 7 -14.70 -2.03 7.29
CA GLY A 7 -14.77 -1.05 8.38
C GLY A 7 -13.79 -1.33 9.52
N SER A 8 -13.56 -2.61 9.86
CA SER A 8 -12.53 -2.99 10.84
C SER A 8 -11.12 -2.69 10.35
N LEU A 9 -10.84 -2.91 9.06
CA LEU A 9 -9.51 -2.68 8.50
C LEU A 9 -9.19 -1.18 8.38
N GLU A 10 -10.16 -0.36 7.94
CA GLU A 10 -10.04 1.10 7.95
C GLU A 10 -9.82 1.62 9.39
N PHE A 11 -10.56 1.07 10.35
CA PHE A 11 -10.42 1.44 11.76
C PHE A 11 -9.05 1.10 12.34
N ILE A 12 -8.50 -0.08 12.01
CA ILE A 12 -7.19 -0.54 12.49
C ILE A 12 -6.06 0.28 11.85
N THR A 13 -6.08 0.47 10.52
CA THR A 13 -5.05 1.21 9.78
C THR A 13 -5.04 2.70 10.14
N ARG A 14 -6.20 3.29 10.42
CA ARG A 14 -6.31 4.68 10.89
C ARG A 14 -5.69 4.89 12.28
N ARG A 15 -5.77 3.89 13.17
CA ARG A 15 -5.24 3.95 14.54
C ARG A 15 -3.79 3.49 14.68
N LEU A 16 -3.18 2.98 13.61
CA LEU A 16 -1.79 2.53 13.61
C LEU A 16 -0.87 3.69 14.06
N ASN A 17 -0.23 3.52 15.22
CA ASN A 17 0.74 4.45 15.76
C ASN A 17 2.14 3.85 15.56
N CYS A 18 2.86 4.32 14.54
CA CYS A 18 4.16 3.73 14.23
C CYS A 18 5.26 3.96 15.26
N ASP A 19 5.09 4.88 16.21
CA ASP A 19 6.05 5.02 17.32
C ASP A 19 6.01 3.79 18.25
N ARG A 20 4.97 2.95 18.16
CA ARG A 20 4.76 1.78 19.02
C ARG A 20 4.47 0.49 18.26
N ASP A 21 3.68 0.55 17.20
CA ASP A 21 2.99 -0.61 16.67
C ASP A 21 3.64 -1.20 15.40
N CYS A 22 4.43 -0.41 14.67
CA CYS A 22 4.86 -0.80 13.32
C CYS A 22 5.88 -1.94 13.30
N ALA A 23 6.78 -2.01 14.29
CA ALA A 23 7.69 -3.17 14.42
C ALA A 23 6.93 -4.47 14.72
N ALA A 24 6.02 -4.43 15.70
CA ALA A 24 5.20 -5.58 16.05
C ALA A 24 4.28 -6.02 14.90
N LEU A 25 3.74 -5.07 14.13
CA LEU A 25 2.95 -5.36 12.93
C LEU A 25 3.79 -6.09 11.88
N VAL A 26 5.00 -5.63 11.61
CA VAL A 26 5.92 -6.27 10.64
C VAL A 26 6.33 -7.66 11.11
N ASP A 27 6.73 -7.80 12.39
CA ASP A 27 7.12 -9.08 12.99
C ASP A 27 5.98 -10.11 12.94
N ALA A 28 4.72 -9.65 13.03
CA ALA A 28 3.54 -10.49 12.90
C ALA A 28 3.16 -10.84 11.45
N GLY A 29 3.95 -10.42 10.44
CA GLY A 29 3.64 -10.63 9.02
C GLY A 29 2.57 -9.68 8.48
N GLY A 30 2.32 -8.56 9.15
CA GLY A 30 1.24 -7.64 8.81
C GLY A 30 1.38 -6.97 7.44
N VAL A 31 2.61 -6.80 6.92
CA VAL A 31 2.82 -6.25 5.56
C VAL A 31 2.20 -7.15 4.51
N GLU A 32 2.46 -8.45 4.55
CA GLU A 32 1.90 -9.39 3.57
C GLU A 32 0.39 -9.54 3.73
N ALA A 33 -0.11 -9.56 4.98
CA ALA A 33 -1.55 -9.57 5.24
C ALA A 33 -2.26 -8.34 4.64
N LEU A 34 -1.65 -7.16 4.73
CA LEU A 34 -2.16 -5.94 4.11
C LEU A 34 -2.14 -6.01 2.58
N LEU A 35 -1.09 -6.57 1.98
CA LEU A 35 -1.04 -6.76 0.53
C LEU A 35 -2.07 -7.77 0.04
N ASP A 36 -2.27 -8.87 0.77
CA ASP A 36 -3.30 -9.86 0.47
C ASP A 36 -4.71 -9.26 0.48
N VAL A 37 -4.97 -8.32 1.39
CA VAL A 37 -6.19 -7.54 1.35
C VAL A 37 -6.32 -6.88 -0.02
N ILE A 38 -5.38 -6.02 -0.44
CA ILE A 38 -5.49 -5.26 -1.70
C ILE A 38 -5.60 -6.21 -2.91
N ARG A 39 -4.78 -7.26 -2.96
CA ARG A 39 -4.79 -8.27 -4.04
C ARG A 39 -6.10 -9.07 -4.11
N GLY A 40 -6.79 -9.23 -2.98
CA GLY A 40 -8.04 -10.00 -2.88
C GLY A 40 -9.23 -9.43 -3.64
N GLY A 41 -9.11 -8.24 -4.24
CA GLY A 41 -10.01 -7.69 -5.28
C GLY A 41 -11.46 -7.38 -4.85
N ARG A 42 -11.87 -7.75 -3.64
CA ARG A 42 -13.25 -7.58 -3.12
C ARG A 42 -13.42 -6.38 -2.19
N ASN A 43 -12.41 -5.52 -2.09
CA ASN A 43 -12.44 -4.38 -1.16
C ASN A 43 -13.01 -3.13 -1.81
N VAL A 44 -13.72 -2.36 -1.00
CA VAL A 44 -14.13 -0.99 -1.36
C VAL A 44 -12.90 -0.06 -1.39
N PHE A 45 -12.95 0.99 -2.21
CA PHE A 45 -11.84 1.94 -2.39
C PHE A 45 -11.33 2.52 -1.07
N ASP A 46 -12.21 2.84 -0.12
CA ASP A 46 -11.81 3.33 1.22
C ASP A 46 -10.91 2.34 1.97
N ALA A 47 -11.16 1.03 1.86
CA ALA A 47 -10.34 0.02 2.52
C ALA A 47 -8.96 -0.09 1.85
N ARG A 48 -8.91 -0.04 0.51
CA ARG A 48 -7.63 -0.04 -0.24
C ARG A 48 -6.81 1.21 0.09
N ALA A 49 -7.46 2.38 0.15
CA ALA A 49 -6.82 3.64 0.54
C ALA A 49 -6.28 3.58 1.98
N ALA A 50 -7.03 2.99 2.91
CA ALA A 50 -6.59 2.84 4.29
C ALA A 50 -5.39 1.88 4.42
N VAL A 51 -5.36 0.80 3.63
CA VAL A 51 -4.20 -0.09 3.55
C VAL A 51 -2.97 0.64 3.03
N TRP A 52 -3.08 1.37 1.92
CA TRP A 52 -1.95 2.13 1.37
C TRP A 52 -1.42 3.16 2.38
N ASN A 53 -2.30 3.85 3.09
CA ASN A 53 -1.91 4.74 4.19
C ASN A 53 -1.15 4.02 5.31
N ALA A 54 -1.58 2.82 5.70
CA ALA A 54 -0.85 2.03 6.70
C ALA A 54 0.52 1.60 6.19
N LEU A 55 0.61 1.08 4.96
CA LEU A 55 1.87 0.68 4.35
C LEU A 55 2.83 1.86 4.22
N VAL A 56 2.34 3.04 3.84
CA VAL A 56 3.13 4.29 3.84
C VAL A 56 3.70 4.60 5.21
N LYS A 57 2.87 4.59 6.26
CA LYS A 57 3.33 4.84 7.64
C LYS A 57 4.40 3.84 8.07
N VAL A 58 4.18 2.56 7.78
CA VAL A 58 5.13 1.48 8.09
C VAL A 58 6.44 1.69 7.34
N MET A 59 6.42 2.01 6.05
CA MET A 59 7.61 2.32 5.25
C MET A 59 8.36 3.57 5.73
N TYR A 60 7.66 4.56 6.28
CA TYR A 60 8.30 5.71 6.91
C TYR A 60 9.02 5.34 8.21
N ALA A 61 8.39 4.53 9.05
CA ALA A 61 8.95 4.11 10.33
C ALA A 61 10.05 3.06 10.19
N LEU A 62 9.90 2.15 9.23
CA LEU A 62 10.75 0.99 8.97
C LEU A 62 11.07 0.91 7.48
N PRO A 63 12.06 1.66 6.97
CA PRO A 63 12.35 1.76 5.53
C PRO A 63 12.62 0.42 4.82
N ALA A 64 13.12 -0.59 5.54
CA ALA A 64 13.33 -1.93 4.99
C ALA A 64 12.04 -2.57 4.47
N THR A 65 10.87 -2.21 5.02
CA THR A 65 9.57 -2.75 4.61
C THR A 65 9.18 -2.37 3.19
N ALA A 66 9.80 -1.34 2.59
CA ALA A 66 9.62 -1.04 1.17
C ALA A 66 10.12 -2.20 0.28
N VAL A 67 11.18 -2.90 0.69
CA VAL A 67 11.67 -4.11 0.00
C VAL A 67 10.65 -5.23 0.10
N ASP A 68 10.02 -5.40 1.26
CA ASP A 68 9.01 -6.44 1.47
C ASP A 68 7.75 -6.17 0.63
N VAL A 69 7.33 -4.90 0.53
CA VAL A 69 6.21 -4.50 -0.35
C VAL A 69 6.50 -4.80 -1.81
N VAL A 70 7.71 -4.52 -2.28
CA VAL A 70 8.17 -4.86 -3.64
C VAL A 70 8.25 -6.37 -3.85
N ALA A 71 8.86 -7.11 -2.92
CA ALA A 71 8.99 -8.56 -3.00
C ALA A 71 7.62 -9.27 -2.98
N GLY A 72 6.63 -8.69 -2.29
CA GLY A 72 5.24 -9.13 -2.34
C GLY A 72 4.52 -8.75 -3.65
N GLY A 73 5.15 -8.07 -4.61
CA GLY A 73 4.44 -7.60 -5.81
C GLY A 73 3.38 -6.53 -5.49
N GLY A 74 3.57 -5.77 -4.42
CA GLY A 74 2.69 -4.65 -4.06
C GLY A 74 2.67 -3.56 -5.14
N VAL A 75 3.73 -3.42 -5.94
CA VAL A 75 3.81 -2.44 -7.02
C VAL A 75 2.74 -2.67 -8.08
N GLY A 76 2.49 -3.92 -8.48
CA GLY A 76 1.44 -4.23 -9.45
C GLY A 76 0.06 -3.81 -8.96
N ALA A 77 -0.30 -4.22 -7.74
CA ALA A 77 -1.56 -3.86 -7.10
C ALA A 77 -1.71 -2.33 -6.93
N LEU A 78 -0.60 -1.64 -6.67
CA LEU A 78 -0.57 -0.19 -6.53
C LEU A 78 -0.83 0.54 -7.84
N ILE A 79 -0.21 0.09 -8.94
CA ILE A 79 -0.44 0.69 -10.25
C ILE A 79 -1.86 0.40 -10.76
N ASP A 80 -2.40 -0.78 -10.45
CA ASP A 80 -3.81 -1.08 -10.73
C ASP A 80 -4.73 -0.16 -9.93
N ASP A 81 -4.43 0.11 -8.65
CA ASP A 81 -5.15 1.09 -7.84
C ASP A 81 -5.10 2.51 -8.42
N VAL A 82 -3.95 2.96 -8.93
CA VAL A 82 -3.83 4.27 -9.59
C VAL A 82 -4.70 4.34 -10.85
N ARG A 83 -4.79 3.25 -11.63
CA ARG A 83 -5.62 3.19 -12.83
C ARG A 83 -7.12 3.11 -12.53
N ASP A 84 -7.47 2.31 -11.53
CA ASP A 84 -8.87 2.01 -11.16
C ASP A 84 -9.52 3.12 -10.34
N ALA A 85 -8.74 4.11 -9.86
CA ALA A 85 -9.23 5.23 -9.05
C ALA A 85 -10.11 6.23 -9.83
N ASP A 86 -10.78 5.79 -10.91
CA ASP A 86 -11.63 6.45 -11.93
C ASP A 86 -12.32 7.77 -11.49
N SER A 87 -12.68 7.92 -10.21
CA SER A 87 -12.98 9.22 -9.58
C SER A 87 -12.71 9.29 -8.06
N ASP A 88 -12.07 8.28 -7.46
CA ASP A 88 -11.83 8.23 -6.02
C ASP A 88 -10.52 8.95 -5.67
N THR A 89 -10.65 10.23 -5.33
CA THR A 89 -9.51 11.08 -4.97
C THR A 89 -8.71 10.51 -3.79
N ARG A 90 -9.34 9.83 -2.83
CA ARG A 90 -8.64 9.32 -1.64
C ARG A 90 -7.77 8.12 -1.98
N LEU A 91 -8.31 7.19 -2.77
CA LEU A 91 -7.54 6.05 -3.24
C LEU A 91 -6.39 6.51 -4.11
N LEU A 92 -6.65 7.44 -5.04
CA LEU A 92 -5.60 8.00 -5.89
C LEU A 92 -4.50 8.67 -5.07
N GLU A 93 -4.83 9.58 -4.15
CA GLU A 93 -3.85 10.24 -3.28
C GLU A 93 -3.03 9.25 -2.46
N SER A 94 -3.68 8.26 -1.85
CA SER A 94 -3.00 7.26 -1.01
C SER A 94 -2.09 6.36 -1.84
N ALA A 95 -2.52 5.98 -3.04
CA ALA A 95 -1.73 5.19 -3.97
C ALA A 95 -0.52 6.00 -4.51
N LEU A 96 -0.72 7.26 -4.88
CA LEU A 96 0.37 8.13 -5.34
C LEU A 96 1.41 8.38 -4.24
N ASP A 97 0.99 8.59 -2.99
CA ASP A 97 1.94 8.72 -1.88
C ASP A 97 2.69 7.41 -1.63
N ALA A 98 2.00 6.26 -1.72
CA ALA A 98 2.64 4.95 -1.63
C ALA A 98 3.69 4.74 -2.75
N VAL A 99 3.42 5.14 -3.99
CA VAL A 99 4.41 5.10 -5.09
C VAL A 99 5.62 5.97 -4.73
N CYS A 100 5.39 7.21 -4.31
CA CYS A 100 6.47 8.14 -3.96
C CYS A 100 7.32 7.63 -2.80
N VAL A 101 6.70 7.03 -1.79
CA VAL A 101 7.41 6.47 -0.63
C VAL A 101 8.19 5.22 -1.03
N LEU A 102 7.60 4.31 -1.82
CA LEU A 102 8.29 3.14 -2.36
C LEU A 102 9.54 3.55 -3.13
N MET A 103 9.43 4.49 -4.08
CA MET A 103 10.58 4.94 -4.87
C MET A 103 11.66 5.62 -4.01
N ARG A 104 11.28 6.34 -2.96
CA ARG A 104 12.24 7.03 -2.07
C ARG A 104 12.90 6.11 -1.05
N ARG A 105 12.21 5.06 -0.61
CA ARG A 105 12.65 4.18 0.50
C ARG A 105 13.23 2.87 0.02
N HIS A 106 12.85 2.40 -1.16
CA HIS A 106 13.42 1.18 -1.71
C HIS A 106 14.89 1.41 -2.10
N PRO A 107 15.83 0.57 -1.63
CA PRO A 107 17.22 0.68 -2.03
C PRO A 107 17.39 0.33 -3.52
N GLY A 108 18.09 1.19 -4.26
CA GLY A 108 18.38 0.97 -5.68
C GLY A 108 17.17 1.18 -6.59
N ARG A 109 17.21 0.60 -7.81
CA ARG A 109 16.22 0.85 -8.87
C ARG A 109 15.15 -0.22 -9.03
N ALA A 110 15.09 -1.23 -8.16
CA ALA A 110 14.15 -2.35 -8.36
C ALA A 110 12.69 -1.87 -8.36
N ALA A 111 12.30 -1.03 -7.39
CA ALA A 111 10.97 -0.42 -7.36
C ALA A 111 10.68 0.42 -8.62
N GLU A 112 11.65 1.19 -9.12
CA GLU A 112 11.48 2.00 -10.35
C GLU A 112 11.24 1.11 -11.57
N VAL A 113 12.05 0.06 -11.72
CA VAL A 113 11.92 -0.90 -12.83
C VAL A 113 10.57 -1.58 -12.79
N GLU A 114 10.11 -1.99 -11.61
CA GLU A 114 8.81 -2.64 -11.46
C GLU A 114 7.64 -1.69 -11.69
N VAL A 115 7.72 -0.44 -11.22
CA VAL A 115 6.72 0.61 -11.52
C VAL A 115 6.63 0.82 -13.03
N VAL A 116 7.76 0.90 -13.73
CA VAL A 116 7.78 1.03 -15.19
C VAL A 116 7.21 -0.22 -15.87
N ALA A 117 7.60 -1.42 -15.42
CA ALA A 117 7.13 -2.69 -15.98
C ALA A 117 5.62 -2.91 -15.77
N ALA A 118 5.07 -2.46 -14.64
CA ALA A 118 3.65 -2.45 -14.37
C ALA A 118 2.89 -1.39 -15.20
N GLY A 119 3.60 -0.55 -15.98
CA GLY A 119 3.05 0.53 -16.79
C GLY A 119 2.67 1.77 -15.99
N GLY A 120 3.32 1.99 -14.85
CA GLY A 120 3.08 3.12 -13.95
C GLY A 120 3.33 4.47 -14.59
N VAL A 121 4.26 4.59 -15.55
CA VAL A 121 4.47 5.85 -16.30
C VAL A 121 3.18 6.31 -17.00
N GLY A 122 2.43 5.39 -17.60
CA GLY A 122 1.15 5.71 -18.25
C GLY A 122 -0.01 5.89 -17.27
N ALA A 123 0.10 5.37 -16.05
CA ALA A 123 -0.90 5.58 -15.00
C ALA A 123 -0.71 6.91 -14.25
N LEU A 124 0.50 7.48 -14.31
CA LEU A 124 0.89 8.72 -13.62
C LEU A 124 0.87 9.97 -14.51
N LEU A 125 0.55 9.83 -15.80
CA LEU A 125 0.50 10.91 -16.81
C LEU A 125 -0.92 11.07 -17.37
#